data_AF-A0A6F9X1I1-F1
#
_entry.id   AF-A0A6F9X1I1-F1
#
_cell.length_a   1.000
_cell.length_b   1.000
_cell.length_c   1.000
_cell.angle_alpha   90.00
_cell.angle_beta   90.00
_cell.angle_gamma   90.00
#
_symmetry.space_group_name_H-M   'P 1'
#
loop_
_entity.id
_entity.type
_entity.pdbx_description
1 polymer ?
#
loop_
_entity_poly.entity_id
_entity_poly.type
_entity_poly.pdbx_seq_one_letter_code
_entity_poly.pdbx_strand_id
1 'polypeptide(L)'
;MSETMAVTTWLDELKPDDLRGDYAELVPIIGLELTVRVAEEIGGGPLLLPYVAEISHPDHLRSGYLDLYPIIGLELTAAVAASLGGGQLYLPQVRHALKVAKERYVKNHDRVQNRRQLARETGLSVRQVYRICEGKTQQRRSAVDPRQMSLAI
;
A
#
# COMPACT_ATOMS: atom_id res chain seq x y z
N MET A 1 -21.10 -3.44 -16.12
CA MET A 1 -20.43 -4.72 -15.76
C MET A 1 -19.72 -4.45 -14.46
N SER A 2 -20.31 -4.84 -13.34
CA SER A 2 -19.69 -4.67 -12.03
C SER A 2 -18.54 -5.67 -11.94
N GLU A 3 -17.34 -5.17 -12.14
CA GLU A 3 -16.11 -5.86 -11.77
C GLU A 3 -16.17 -5.97 -10.24
N THR A 4 -16.74 -7.07 -9.74
CA THR A 4 -16.64 -7.45 -8.34
C THR A 4 -15.15 -7.52 -8.07
N MET A 5 -14.59 -6.43 -7.53
CA MET A 5 -13.18 -6.36 -7.18
C MET A 5 -12.96 -7.57 -6.29
N ALA A 6 -12.22 -8.55 -6.81
CA ALA A 6 -11.86 -9.73 -6.05
C ALA A 6 -11.11 -9.18 -4.83
N VAL A 7 -11.80 -9.21 -3.68
CA VAL A 7 -11.24 -8.89 -2.37
C VAL A 7 -9.88 -9.54 -2.35
N THR A 8 -8.84 -8.72 -2.29
CA THR A 8 -7.50 -9.14 -2.65
C THR A 8 -7.02 -10.08 -1.56
N THR A 9 -7.21 -11.39 -1.75
CA THR A 9 -7.08 -12.44 -0.72
C THR A 9 -5.72 -12.45 0.00
N TRP A 10 -4.70 -11.84 -0.62
CA TRP A 10 -3.38 -11.70 -0.01
C TRP A 10 -3.28 -10.59 1.04
N LEU A 11 -4.26 -9.69 1.15
CA LEU A 11 -4.26 -8.60 2.13
C LEU A 11 -4.27 -9.13 3.57
N ASP A 12 -4.81 -10.32 3.81
CA ASP A 12 -4.78 -10.98 5.13
C ASP A 12 -3.35 -11.29 5.61
N GLU A 13 -2.38 -11.33 4.69
CA GLU A 13 -0.95 -11.52 5.00
C GLU A 13 -0.23 -10.21 5.34
N LEU A 14 -0.89 -9.05 5.11
CA LEU A 14 -0.36 -7.73 5.45
C LEU A 14 -0.82 -7.35 6.86
N LYS A 15 0.14 -7.14 7.76
CA LYS A 15 -0.19 -6.68 9.12
C LYS A 15 -0.24 -5.15 9.16
N PRO A 16 -1.05 -4.54 10.02
CA PRO A 16 -1.00 -3.10 10.26
C PRO A 16 0.43 -2.60 10.55
N ASP A 17 1.22 -3.37 11.32
CA ASP A 17 2.62 -3.05 11.65
C ASP A 17 3.58 -3.05 10.43
N ASP A 18 3.18 -3.71 9.33
CA ASP A 18 3.94 -3.66 8.08
C ASP A 18 3.77 -2.29 7.39
N LEU A 19 2.71 -1.55 7.72
CA LEU A 19 2.48 -0.16 7.32
C LEU A 19 3.04 0.77 8.40
N ARG A 20 4.00 1.62 8.03
CA ARG A 20 4.69 2.52 8.97
C ARG A 20 4.27 3.97 8.78
N GLY A 21 4.46 4.75 9.85
CA GLY A 21 4.19 6.19 9.86
C GLY A 21 2.70 6.47 9.67
N ASP A 22 2.41 7.48 8.85
CA ASP A 22 1.08 8.02 8.64
C ASP A 22 0.04 6.98 8.16
N TYR A 23 0.46 5.90 7.50
CA TYR A 23 -0.45 4.81 7.14
C TYR A 23 -1.02 4.06 8.36
N ALA A 24 -0.25 3.92 9.44
CA ALA A 24 -0.73 3.26 10.66
C ALA A 24 -1.87 4.04 11.31
N GLU A 25 -1.91 5.36 11.11
CA GLU A 25 -2.99 6.24 11.59
C GLU A 25 -4.22 6.17 10.68
N LEU A 26 -4.04 5.90 9.38
CA LEU A 26 -5.14 5.73 8.43
C LEU A 26 -5.89 4.40 8.60
N VAL A 27 -5.17 3.30 8.88
CA VAL A 27 -5.78 1.96 9.04
C VAL A 27 -6.99 1.93 9.98
N PRO A 28 -6.95 2.49 11.21
CA PRO A 28 -8.11 2.47 12.11
C PRO A 28 -9.29 3.33 11.64
N ILE A 29 -9.06 4.28 10.71
CA ILE A 29 -10.10 5.20 10.22
C ILE A 29 -10.81 4.62 8.99
N ILE A 30 -10.03 4.17 8.01
CA ILE A 30 -10.54 3.77 6.68
C ILE A 30 -10.40 2.27 6.41
N GLY A 31 -9.75 1.52 7.30
CA GLY A 31 -9.47 0.10 7.13
C GLY A 31 -8.22 -0.17 6.29
N LEU A 32 -7.69 -1.38 6.45
CA LEU A 32 -6.44 -1.81 5.81
C LEU A 32 -6.52 -1.78 4.28
N GLU A 33 -7.61 -2.29 3.71
CA GLU A 33 -7.79 -2.38 2.26
C GLU A 33 -7.77 -1.01 1.58
N LEU A 34 -8.56 -0.06 2.09
CA LEU A 34 -8.58 1.30 1.55
C LEU A 34 -7.25 2.02 1.79
N THR A 35 -6.59 1.76 2.93
CA THR A 35 -5.25 2.29 3.19
C THR A 35 -4.25 1.80 2.15
N VAL A 36 -4.29 0.52 1.77
CA VAL A 36 -3.42 -0.03 0.72
C VAL A 36 -3.73 0.59 -0.64
N ARG A 37 -5.02 0.76 -0.99
CA ARG A 37 -5.41 1.44 -2.24
C ARG A 37 -4.89 2.87 -2.30
N VAL A 38 -5.05 3.63 -1.22
CA VAL A 38 -4.47 4.98 -1.06
C VAL A 38 -2.95 4.92 -1.28
N ALA A 39 -2.28 3.95 -0.66
CA ALA A 39 -0.84 3.81 -0.77
C ALA A 39 -0.34 3.44 -2.18
N GLU A 40 -1.13 2.69 -2.95
CA GLU A 40 -0.82 2.31 -4.34
C GLU A 40 -1.05 3.46 -5.33
N GLU A 41 -2.13 4.24 -5.15
CA GLU A 41 -2.53 5.32 -6.06
C GLU A 41 -1.75 6.62 -5.83
N ILE A 42 -1.58 7.02 -4.56
CA ILE A 42 -1.01 8.34 -4.21
C ILE A 42 0.25 8.28 -3.35
N GLY A 43 0.71 7.07 -3.01
CA GLY A 43 1.91 6.89 -2.18
C GLY A 43 3.19 7.39 -2.85
N GLY A 44 4.12 7.87 -2.03
CA GLY A 44 5.40 8.43 -2.44
C GLY A 44 5.44 9.95 -2.55
N GLY A 45 4.37 10.63 -2.13
CA GLY A 45 4.27 12.08 -2.14
C GLY A 45 3.49 12.63 -0.94
N PRO A 46 3.43 13.96 -0.82
CA PRO A 46 2.57 14.59 0.15
C PRO A 46 1.11 14.49 -0.26
N LEU A 47 0.27 14.18 0.70
CA LEU A 47 -1.17 14.20 0.58
C LEU A 47 -1.72 15.42 1.33
N LEU A 48 -2.52 16.23 0.65
CA LEU A 48 -3.20 17.34 1.30
C LEU A 48 -4.54 16.86 1.87
N LEU A 49 -4.74 17.12 3.16
CA LEU A 49 -5.98 16.82 3.87
C LEU A 49 -6.76 18.13 4.09
N PRO A 50 -8.04 18.18 3.67
CA PRO A 50 -8.89 19.33 3.97
C PRO A 50 -9.13 19.45 5.47
N TYR A 51 -9.38 20.66 5.95
CA TYR A 51 -9.94 20.85 7.29
C TYR A 51 -11.43 20.48 7.28
N VAL A 52 -11.97 19.94 8.37
CA VAL A 52 -13.39 19.53 8.47
C VAL A 52 -14.35 20.65 8.06
N ALA A 53 -14.04 21.90 8.43
CA ALA A 53 -14.84 23.08 8.08
C ALA A 53 -14.94 23.34 6.56
N GLU A 54 -14.03 22.78 5.77
CA GLU A 54 -13.99 22.91 4.31
C GLU A 54 -14.80 21.78 3.62
N ILE A 55 -15.23 20.75 4.36
CA ILE A 55 -15.87 19.53 3.82
C ILE A 55 -17.39 19.62 4.02
N SER A 56 -18.00 20.65 3.44
CA SER A 56 -19.47 20.80 3.47
C SER A 56 -20.12 20.27 2.18
N HIS A 57 -19.39 20.28 1.07
CA HIS A 57 -19.84 19.82 -0.25
C HIS A 57 -18.63 19.40 -1.10
N PRO A 58 -18.74 18.39 -2.00
CA PRO A 58 -17.65 17.99 -2.91
C PRO A 58 -17.05 19.15 -3.70
N ASP A 59 -17.89 20.11 -4.13
CA ASP A 59 -17.47 21.28 -4.92
C ASP A 59 -16.63 22.29 -4.11
N HIS A 60 -16.58 22.15 -2.79
CA HIS A 60 -15.77 23.01 -1.92
C HIS A 60 -14.35 22.46 -1.73
N LEU A 61 -14.07 21.24 -2.18
CA LEU A 61 -12.74 20.67 -2.16
C LEU A 61 -11.87 21.39 -3.20
N ARG A 62 -10.86 22.13 -2.72
CA ARG A 62 -9.82 22.69 -3.59
C ARG A 62 -9.12 21.57 -4.34
N SER A 63 -8.58 21.88 -5.52
CA SER A 63 -7.98 20.89 -6.43
C SER A 63 -6.94 19.96 -5.79
N GLY A 64 -6.23 20.40 -4.75
CA GLY A 64 -5.26 19.59 -4.02
C GLY A 64 -5.85 18.55 -3.06
N TYR A 65 -7.13 18.65 -2.70
CA TYR A 65 -7.81 17.69 -1.80
C TYR A 65 -8.55 16.58 -2.57
N LEU A 66 -8.53 16.65 -3.90
CA LEU A 66 -9.26 15.74 -4.78
C LEU A 66 -8.59 14.37 -4.94
N ASP A 67 -7.44 14.13 -4.32
CA ASP A 67 -6.70 12.88 -4.49
C ASP A 67 -7.26 11.75 -3.61
N LEU A 68 -7.78 12.07 -2.41
CA LEU A 68 -8.29 11.07 -1.47
C LEU A 68 -9.74 10.67 -1.77
N TYR A 69 -10.57 11.67 -2.08
CA TYR A 69 -12.01 11.51 -2.28
C TYR A 69 -12.39 10.43 -3.31
N PRO A 70 -11.76 10.36 -4.51
CA PRO A 70 -12.08 9.34 -5.51
C PRO A 70 -11.75 7.91 -5.07
N ILE A 71 -10.86 7.75 -4.08
CA ILE A 71 -10.38 6.45 -3.62
C ILE A 71 -11.28 5.91 -2.50
N ILE A 72 -11.58 6.74 -1.51
CA ILE A 72 -12.26 6.31 -0.27
C ILE A 72 -13.65 6.92 -0.07
N GLY A 73 -14.06 7.88 -0.90
CA GLY A 73 -15.33 8.59 -0.79
C GLY A 73 -15.31 9.76 0.19
N LEU A 74 -16.38 10.56 0.15
CA LEU A 74 -16.49 11.82 0.92
C LEU A 74 -16.54 11.59 2.43
N GLU A 75 -17.34 10.62 2.88
CA GLU A 75 -17.54 10.35 4.31
C GLU A 75 -16.24 9.95 5.00
N LEU A 76 -15.48 9.03 4.40
CA LEU A 76 -14.20 8.59 4.94
C LEU A 76 -13.13 9.69 4.82
N THR A 77 -13.16 10.48 3.75
CA THR A 77 -12.29 11.67 3.63
C THR A 77 -12.55 12.65 4.78
N ALA A 78 -13.82 12.90 5.10
CA ALA A 78 -14.20 13.73 6.24
C ALA A 78 -13.74 13.13 7.59
N ALA A 79 -13.86 11.81 7.76
CA ALA A 79 -13.39 11.12 8.96
C ALA A 79 -11.87 11.21 9.14
N VAL A 80 -11.10 11.07 8.05
CA VAL A 80 -9.64 11.24 8.05
C VAL A 80 -9.28 12.68 8.41
N ALA A 81 -9.90 13.66 7.75
CA ALA A 81 -9.70 15.07 8.04
C ALA A 81 -10.03 15.44 9.50
N ALA A 82 -11.11 14.89 10.06
CA ALA A 82 -11.51 15.12 11.44
C ALA A 82 -10.54 14.49 12.45
N SER A 83 -10.00 13.31 12.13
CA SER A 83 -9.09 12.60 13.03
C SER A 83 -7.68 13.20 13.02
N LEU A 84 -7.19 13.65 11.86
CA LEU A 84 -5.82 14.12 11.68
C LEU A 84 -5.69 15.67 11.70
N GLY A 85 -6.81 16.39 11.73
CA GLY A 85 -6.84 17.84 11.87
C GLY A 85 -6.52 18.62 10.59
N GLY A 86 -6.61 17.99 9.41
CA GLY A 86 -6.25 18.60 8.13
C GLY A 86 -4.74 18.80 7.93
N GLY A 87 -4.35 19.47 6.84
CA GLY A 87 -2.94 19.83 6.58
C GLY A 87 -2.26 18.96 5.53
N GLN A 88 -0.99 18.61 5.76
CA GLN A 88 -0.17 17.83 4.82
C GLN A 88 0.34 16.57 5.51
N LEU A 89 -0.01 15.42 4.95
CA LEU A 89 0.39 14.10 5.40
C LEU A 89 1.48 13.57 4.44
N TYR A 90 2.54 12.94 4.94
CA TYR A 90 3.55 12.36 4.06
C TYR A 90 3.36 10.86 3.93
N LEU A 91 2.92 10.42 2.76
CA LEU A 91 2.68 9.01 2.48
C LEU A 91 3.91 8.36 1.85
N PRO A 92 4.74 7.59 2.60
CA PRO A 92 5.88 6.91 2.00
C PRO A 92 5.45 5.85 0.97
N GLN A 93 6.37 5.37 0.14
CA GLN A 93 6.09 4.24 -0.75
C GLN A 93 6.03 2.93 0.04
N VAL A 94 4.92 2.21 -0.05
CA VAL A 94 4.73 0.90 0.61
C VAL A 94 5.09 -0.30 -0.28
N ARG A 95 5.65 -0.06 -1.47
CA ARG A 95 5.93 -1.09 -2.48
C ARG A 95 6.65 -2.31 -1.93
N HIS A 96 7.60 -2.11 -1.01
CA HIS A 96 8.33 -3.20 -0.38
C HIS A 96 7.42 -4.03 0.56
N ALA A 97 6.62 -3.38 1.41
CA ALA A 97 5.71 -4.06 2.33
C ALA A 97 4.67 -4.89 1.56
N LEU A 98 4.04 -4.30 0.55
CA LEU A 98 3.06 -5.00 -0.30
C LEU A 98 3.69 -6.18 -1.04
N LYS A 99 4.91 -6.00 -1.57
CA LYS A 99 5.66 -7.08 -2.20
C LYS A 99 5.90 -8.24 -1.23
N VAL A 100 6.36 -7.96 -0.01
CA VAL A 100 6.63 -8.99 1.00
C VAL A 100 5.35 -9.73 1.41
N ALA A 101 4.22 -9.02 1.54
CA ALA A 101 2.92 -9.64 1.82
C ALA A 101 2.48 -10.56 0.67
N LYS A 102 2.54 -10.10 -0.59
CA LYS A 102 2.24 -10.91 -1.78
C LYS A 102 3.15 -12.15 -1.87
N GLU A 103 4.43 -12.01 -1.57
CA GLU A 103 5.37 -13.14 -1.56
C GLU A 103 5.06 -14.15 -0.46
N ARG A 104 4.66 -13.69 0.74
CA ARG A 104 4.19 -14.57 1.83
C ARG A 104 2.95 -15.35 1.39
N TYR A 105 1.95 -14.65 0.86
CA TYR A 105 0.71 -15.27 0.35
C TYR A 105 1.01 -16.39 -0.66
N VAL A 106 1.83 -16.10 -1.67
CA VAL A 106 2.21 -17.08 -2.70
C VAL A 106 2.88 -18.31 -2.08
N LYS A 107 3.81 -18.11 -1.13
CA LYS A 107 4.51 -19.24 -0.48
C LYS A 107 3.57 -20.11 0.34
N ASN A 108 2.61 -19.50 1.03
CA ASN A 108 1.64 -20.21 1.87
C ASN A 108 0.63 -21.00 1.03
N HIS A 109 0.34 -20.55 -0.20
CA HIS A 109 -0.73 -21.10 -1.03
C HIS A 109 -0.25 -21.90 -2.27
N ASP A 110 1.05 -21.95 -2.60
CA ASP A 110 1.59 -22.67 -3.79
C ASP A 110 1.22 -24.16 -3.83
N ARG A 111 1.01 -24.80 -2.67
CA ARG A 111 0.63 -26.23 -2.61
C ARG A 111 -0.84 -26.48 -2.88
N VAL A 112 -1.69 -25.49 -2.65
CA VAL A 112 -3.15 -25.63 -2.65
C VAL A 112 -3.75 -25.04 -3.92
N GLN A 113 -3.16 -23.97 -4.44
CA GLN A 113 -3.68 -23.22 -5.58
C GLN A 113 -2.80 -23.33 -6.82
N ASN A 114 -3.41 -23.16 -7.99
CA ASN A 114 -2.67 -23.09 -9.23
C ASN A 114 -1.87 -21.77 -9.31
N ARG A 115 -0.62 -21.83 -9.76
CA ARG A 115 0.25 -20.65 -9.95
C ARG A 115 -0.35 -19.55 -10.84
N ARG A 116 -1.19 -19.91 -11.82
CA ARG A 116 -1.93 -18.93 -12.63
C ARG A 116 -3.03 -18.22 -11.85
N GLN A 117 -3.65 -18.91 -10.90
CA GLN A 117 -4.63 -18.33 -9.99
C GLN A 117 -3.94 -17.38 -9.01
N LEU A 118 -2.84 -17.82 -8.39
CA LEU A 118 -2.01 -16.96 -7.52
C LEU A 118 -1.55 -15.68 -8.22
N ALA A 119 -1.16 -15.77 -9.49
CA ALA A 119 -0.78 -14.62 -10.30
C ALA A 119 -1.93 -13.61 -10.47
N ARG A 120 -3.16 -14.09 -10.70
CA ARG A 120 -4.35 -13.24 -10.81
C ARG A 120 -4.70 -12.57 -9.49
N GLU A 121 -4.70 -13.33 -8.39
CA GLU A 121 -5.08 -12.83 -7.06
C GLU A 121 -4.08 -11.79 -6.51
N THR A 122 -2.78 -11.97 -6.80
CA THR A 122 -1.74 -11.05 -6.31
C THR A 122 -1.40 -9.91 -7.29
N GLY A 123 -1.88 -9.99 -8.53
CA GLY A 123 -1.47 -9.12 -9.64
C GLY A 123 -0.03 -9.33 -10.09
N LEU A 124 0.65 -10.40 -9.63
CA LEU A 124 2.00 -10.76 -10.07
C LEU A 124 1.97 -11.48 -11.43
N SER A 125 3.03 -11.32 -12.23
CA SER A 125 3.21 -12.18 -13.40
C SER A 125 3.40 -13.64 -12.98
N VAL A 126 2.94 -14.56 -13.82
CA VAL A 126 3.16 -16.01 -13.62
C VAL A 126 4.64 -16.29 -13.39
N ARG A 127 5.55 -15.68 -14.17
CA ARG A 127 7.00 -15.84 -14.00
C ARG A 127 7.50 -15.41 -12.63
N GLN A 128 6.96 -14.33 -12.05
CA GLN A 128 7.30 -13.92 -10.68
C GLN A 128 6.82 -14.94 -9.66
N VAL A 129 5.60 -15.46 -9.80
CA VAL A 129 5.08 -16.54 -8.94
C VAL A 129 6.01 -17.75 -8.98
N TYR A 130 6.40 -18.23 -10.16
CA TYR A 130 7.38 -19.33 -10.27
C TYR A 130 8.69 -19.04 -9.55
N ARG A 131 9.23 -17.81 -9.69
CA ARG A 131 10.48 -17.42 -9.00
C ARG A 131 10.32 -17.44 -7.47
N ILE A 132 9.19 -17.00 -6.95
CA ILE A 132 8.90 -17.00 -5.51
C ILE A 132 8.83 -18.43 -4.99
N CYS A 133 8.09 -19.31 -5.69
CA CYS A 133 7.94 -20.71 -5.30
C CYS A 133 9.25 -21.49 -5.38
N GLU A 134 10.10 -21.19 -6.37
CA GLU A 134 11.43 -21.81 -6.53
C GLU A 134 12.50 -21.24 -5.58
N GLY A 135 12.15 -20.26 -4.72
CA GLY A 135 13.12 -19.60 -3.83
C GLY A 135 14.17 -18.76 -4.56
N LYS A 136 13.94 -18.43 -5.84
CA LYS A 136 14.84 -17.63 -6.70
C LYS A 136 14.58 -16.12 -6.59
N THR A 137 13.86 -15.67 -5.57
CA THR A 137 13.77 -14.26 -5.22
C THR A 137 15.16 -13.85 -4.76
N GLN A 138 15.89 -13.12 -5.61
CA GLN A 138 17.25 -12.68 -5.31
C GLN A 138 17.25 -11.91 -3.99
N GLN A 139 17.74 -12.55 -2.92
CA GLN A 139 18.46 -11.84 -1.88
C GLN A 139 19.64 -11.19 -2.61
N ARG A 140 19.49 -9.93 -3.03
CA ARG A 140 20.66 -9.11 -3.31
C ARG A 140 21.42 -9.08 -1.99
N ARG A 141 22.44 -9.94 -1.89
CA ARG A 141 23.43 -9.88 -0.84
C ARG A 141 23.93 -8.44 -0.81
N SER A 142 23.62 -7.73 0.27
CA SER A 142 24.41 -6.60 0.73
C SER A 142 25.78 -7.15 1.15
N ALA A 143 26.56 -7.65 0.19
CA ALA A 143 27.99 -7.75 0.38
C ALA A 143 28.49 -6.31 0.26
N VAL A 144 28.34 -5.55 1.34
CA VAL A 144 29.11 -4.33 1.54
C VAL A 144 30.55 -4.81 1.51
N ASP A 145 31.26 -4.46 0.45
CA ASP A 145 32.67 -4.78 0.32
C ASP A 145 33.39 -4.06 1.49
N PRO A 146 34.00 -4.78 2.44
CA PRO A 146 34.69 -4.16 3.58
C PRO A 146 35.85 -3.24 3.14
N ARG A 147 36.23 -3.26 1.86
CA ARG A 147 37.24 -2.38 1.29
C ARG A 147 36.76 -0.96 0.96
N GLN A 148 35.46 -0.66 1.06
CA GLN A 148 34.95 0.69 0.76
C GLN A 148 35.00 1.68 1.96
N MET A 149 35.57 1.30 3.11
CA MET A 149 35.68 2.20 4.27
C MET A 149 36.97 3.04 4.35
N SER A 150 37.84 3.00 3.33
CA SER A 150 39.13 3.70 3.39
C SER A 150 39.17 4.99 2.56
N LEU A 151 38.33 5.98 2.86
CA LEU A 151 38.58 7.38 2.48
C LEU A 151 38.04 8.29 3.57
N ALA A 152 38.74 8.31 4.71
CA ALA A 152 38.73 9.40 5.67
C ALA A 152 40.17 9.87 5.83
N ILE A 153 40.53 10.93 5.10
CA ILE A 153 41.58 11.89 5.43
C ILE A 153 41.00 13.27 5.11
#